data_AF-A0A7K4B4T7-F1
#
_entry.id   AF-A0A7K4B4T7-F1
#
_cell.length_a   1.000
_cell.length_b   1.000
_cell.length_c   1.000
_cell.angle_alpha   90.00
_cell.angle_beta   90.00
_cell.angle_gamma   90.00
#
_symmetry.space_group_name_H-M   'P 1'
#
loop_
_entity.id
_entity.type
_entity.pdbx_description
1 polymer ?
#
loop_
_entity_poly.entity_id
_entity_poly.type
_entity_poly.pdbx_seq_one_letter_code
_entity_poly.pdbx_strand_id
1 'polypeptide(L)' 'AELIGVNNRDLRTFKTDLTTTIRIAPLLRQAGRTVVSLSGITWPCDIRFMSRFADGFLIGSAIMSSGNPRKRLEGLVYA' A
#
# COMPACT_ATOMS: atom_id res chain seq x y z
N ALA A 1 -6.23 4.40 -17.95
CA ALA A 1 -6.48 3.35 -16.95
C ALA A 1 -7.33 3.91 -15.83
N GLU A 2 -8.25 3.13 -15.28
CA GLU A 2 -9.15 3.56 -14.19
C GLU A 2 -8.51 3.34 -12.80
N LEU A 3 -7.69 2.30 -12.68
CA LEU A 3 -6.91 1.97 -11.49
C LEU A 3 -5.42 2.26 -11.72
N ILE A 4 -4.80 2.95 -10.77
CA ILE A 4 -3.37 3.30 -10.80
C ILE A 4 -2.69 2.80 -9.52
N GLY A 5 -1.66 1.97 -9.69
CA GLY A 5 -0.80 1.53 -8.58
C GLY A 5 0.35 2.51 -8.35
N VAL A 6 0.48 3.03 -7.13
CA VAL A 6 1.63 3.86 -6.71
C VAL A 6 2.60 2.98 -5.94
N ASN A 7 3.76 2.70 -6.53
CA ASN A 7 4.80 1.91 -5.89
C ASN A 7 5.68 2.79 -5.01
N ASN A 8 5.62 2.58 -3.69
CA ASN A 8 6.43 3.29 -2.72
C ASN A 8 7.91 2.87 -2.75
N ARG A 9 8.26 1.81 -3.48
CA ARG A 9 9.64 1.36 -3.66
C ARG A 9 10.23 1.92 -4.94
N ASP A 10 11.31 2.68 -4.81
CA ASP A 10 12.15 3.03 -5.94
C ASP A 10 12.93 1.78 -6.38
N LEU A 11 12.76 1.35 -7.63
CA LEU A 11 13.40 0.14 -8.16
C LEU A 11 14.89 0.33 -8.50
N ARG A 12 15.40 1.57 -8.53
CA ARG A 12 16.84 1.84 -8.72
C ARG A 12 17.62 1.73 -7.42
N THR A 13 17.00 2.12 -6.31
CA THR A 13 17.66 2.20 -4.99
C THR A 13 17.12 1.20 -3.97
N PHE A 14 15.99 0.57 -4.27
CA PHE A 14 15.20 -0.31 -3.40
C PHE A 14 14.70 0.35 -2.10
N LYS A 15 14.91 1.66 -1.93
CA LYS A 15 14.37 2.41 -0.80
C LYS A 15 12.84 2.47 -0.92
N THR A 16 12.17 2.25 0.20
CA THR A 16 10.71 2.30 0.29
C THR A 16 10.31 3.51 1.12
N ASP A 17 9.44 4.35 0.56
CA ASP A 17 8.95 5.58 1.17
C ASP A 17 7.45 5.79 0.89
N LEU A 18 6.64 5.65 1.94
CA LEU A 18 5.18 5.80 1.89
C LEU A 18 4.73 7.21 1.50
N THR A 19 5.59 8.23 1.68
CA THR A 19 5.27 9.61 1.28
C THR A 19 5.06 9.74 -0.23
N THR A 20 5.56 8.79 -1.02
CA THR A 20 5.31 8.69 -2.46
C THR A 20 3.82 8.61 -2.78
N THR A 21 3.10 7.68 -2.13
CA THR A 21 1.64 7.59 -2.27
C THR A 21 0.97 8.85 -1.75
N ILE A 22 1.37 9.36 -0.58
CA ILE A 22 0.75 10.54 0.05
C ILE A 22 0.79 11.76 -0.89
N ARG A 23 1.91 11.96 -1.58
CA ARG A 23 2.10 13.10 -2.50
C ARG A 23 1.33 12.96 -3.81
N ILE A 24 1.24 11.75 -4.36
CA ILE A 24 0.73 11.53 -5.73
C ILE A 24 -0.77 11.22 -5.74
N ALA A 25 -1.27 10.53 -4.71
CA ALA A 25 -2.66 10.07 -4.67
C ALA A 25 -3.70 11.19 -4.83
N PRO A 26 -3.56 12.39 -4.21
CA PRO A 26 -4.54 13.47 -4.40
C PRO A 26 -4.71 13.89 -5.85
N LEU A 27 -3.61 13.96 -6.62
CA LEU A 27 -3.63 14.34 -8.04
C LEU A 27 -4.35 13.28 -8.89
N LEU A 28 -4.09 12.01 -8.61
CA LEU A 28 -4.74 10.89 -9.31
C LEU A 28 -6.24 10.82 -9.01
N ARG A 29 -6.62 11.02 -7.74
CA ARG A 29 -8.04 10.99 -7.32
C ARG A 29 -8.82 12.18 -7.87
N GLN A 30 -8.21 13.37 -7.93
CA GLN A 30 -8.80 14.53 -8.62
C GLN A 30 -9.06 14.25 -10.11
N ALA A 31 -8.21 13.46 -10.75
CA ALA A 31 -8.40 12.98 -12.11
C ALA A 31 -9.36 11.77 -12.22
N GLY A 32 -10.10 11.44 -11.16
CA GLY A 32 -11.10 10.37 -11.11
C GLY A 32 -10.50 8.96 -11.13
N ARG A 33 -9.27 8.76 -10.67
CA ARG A 33 -8.60 7.44 -10.64
C ARG A 33 -8.71 6.77 -9.28
N THR A 34 -8.90 5.45 -9.28
CA THR A 34 -8.73 4.60 -8.09
C THR A 34 -7.25 4.38 -7.84
N VAL A 35 -6.78 4.63 -6.61
CA VAL A 35 -5.36 4.57 -6.24
C VAL A 35 -5.08 3.35 -5.37
N VAL A 36 -4.13 2.51 -5.77
CA VAL A 36 -3.65 1.38 -4.96
C VAL A 36 -2.23 1.67 -4.49
N SER A 37 -1.98 1.67 -3.17
CA SER A 37 -0.64 1.82 -2.62
C SER A 37 0.09 0.49 -2.59
N LEU A 38 1.31 0.45 -3.12
CA LEU A 38 2.12 -0.77 -3.25
C LEU A 38 3.44 -0.58 -2.49
N SER A 39 3.93 -1.66 -1.87
CA SER A 39 5.18 -1.70 -1.08
C SER A 39 5.14 -0.88 0.21
N GLY A 40 5.80 -1.39 1.25
CA GLY A 40 6.01 -0.67 2.52
C GLY A 40 4.90 -0.81 3.57
N ILE A 41 3.78 -1.47 3.24
CA ILE A 41 2.73 -1.79 4.20
C ILE A 41 3.09 -3.05 4.96
N THR A 42 3.27 -2.94 6.27
CA THR A 42 3.71 -4.05 7.13
C THR A 42 2.77 -4.30 8.29
N TRP A 43 2.18 -3.27 8.86
CA TRP A 43 1.37 -3.36 10.07
C TRP A 43 -0.06 -2.86 9.82
N PRO A 44 -1.03 -3.28 10.65
CA PRO A 44 -2.41 -2.81 10.53
C PRO A 44 -2.51 -1.29 10.69
N CYS A 45 -1.64 -0.69 11.51
CA CYS A 45 -1.57 0.77 11.64
C CYS A 45 -1.15 1.47 10.34
N ASP A 46 -0.31 0.85 9.51
CA ASP A 46 0.07 1.41 8.20
C ASP A 46 -1.17 1.47 7.30
N ILE A 47 -1.98 0.40 7.27
CA ILE A 47 -3.25 0.35 6.51
C ILE A 47 -4.17 1.46 7.00
N ARG A 48 -4.45 1.53 8.32
CA ARG A 48 -5.34 2.53 8.90
C ARG A 48 -4.91 3.96 8.57
N PHE A 49 -3.61 4.25 8.66
CA PHE A 49 -3.09 5.57 8.32
C PHE A 49 -3.18 5.86 6.83
N MET A 50 -2.78 4.91 5.98
CA MET A 50 -2.67 5.09 4.54
C MET A 50 -4.02 5.05 3.80
N SER A 51 -5.08 4.49 4.42
CA SER A 51 -6.44 4.46 3.85
C SER A 51 -7.02 5.86 3.64
N ARG A 52 -6.45 6.90 4.25
CA ARG A 52 -6.80 8.30 4.00
C ARG A 52 -6.32 8.80 2.63
N PHE A 53 -5.36 8.11 2.02
CA PHE A 53 -4.68 8.53 0.79
C PHE A 53 -4.93 7.55 -0.36
N ALA A 54 -5.04 6.25 -0.09
CA ALA A 54 -5.26 5.20 -1.10
C ALA A 54 -6.65 4.56 -0.99
N ASP A 55 -7.13 3.98 -2.08
CA ASP A 55 -8.38 3.21 -2.17
C ASP A 55 -8.18 1.72 -1.91
N GLY A 56 -6.94 1.25 -2.06
CA GLY A 56 -6.58 -0.14 -1.82
C GLY A 56 -5.08 -0.33 -1.63
N PHE A 57 -4.70 -1.57 -1.33
CA PHE A 57 -3.32 -1.95 -1.06
C PHE A 57 -2.95 -3.23 -1.79
N LEU A 58 -1.71 -3.29 -2.28
CA LEU A 58 -1.09 -4.55 -2.73
C LEU A 58 0.03 -4.91 -1.76
N ILE A 59 -0.18 -6.00 -1.03
CA ILE A 59 0.70 -6.45 0.05
C ILE A 59 1.16 -7.87 -0.27
N GLY A 60 2.47 -8.05 -0.43
CA GLY A 60 3.09 -9.35 -0.70
C GLY A 60 4.02 -9.78 0.42
N SER A 61 5.22 -9.18 0.46
CA SER A 61 6.31 -9.62 1.34
C SER A 61 5.90 -9.75 2.81
N ALA A 62 5.14 -8.80 3.37
CA ALA A 62 4.71 -8.82 4.77
C ALA A 62 3.83 -10.03 5.13
N ILE A 63 3.15 -10.63 4.14
CA ILE A 63 2.32 -11.83 4.28
C ILE A 63 3.14 -13.08 3.97
N MET A 64 3.87 -13.06 2.84
CA MET A 64 4.63 -14.22 2.34
C MET A 64 5.82 -14.60 3.21
N SER A 65 6.40 -13.65 3.96
CA SER A 65 7.50 -13.93 4.88
C SER A 65 7.04 -14.51 6.22
N SER A 66 5.73 -14.69 6.44
CA SER A 66 5.19 -15.25 7.67
C SER A 66 5.16 -16.78 7.62
N GLY A 67 5.46 -17.44 8.75
CA GLY A 67 5.24 -18.89 8.90
C GLY A 67 3.77 -19.30 8.83
N ASN A 68 2.82 -18.36 8.93
CA ASN A 68 1.40 -18.61 8.70
C ASN A 68 0.78 -17.42 7.92
N PRO A 69 0.81 -17.46 6.57
CA PRO A 69 0.28 -16.39 5.72
C PRO A 69 -1.19 -16.04 5.99
N ARG A 70 -2.03 -17.04 6.31
CA ARG A 70 -3.45 -16.81 6.64
C ARG A 70 -3.58 -15.95 7.89
N LYS A 71 -2.95 -16.37 9.00
CA LYS A 71 -3.01 -15.62 10.26
C LYS A 71 -2.44 -14.20 10.10
N ARG A 72 -1.40 -14.06 9.27
CA ARG A 72 -0.81 -12.75 8.96
C ARG A 72 -1.75 -11.85 8.17
N LEU A 73 -2.44 -12.38 7.17
CA LEU A 73 -3.46 -11.64 6.41
C LEU A 73 -4.63 -11.25 7.32
N GLU A 74 -5.14 -12.18 8.12
CA GLU A 74 -6.21 -11.92 9.09
C GLU A 74 -5.83 -10.78 10.04
N GLY A 75 -4.59 -10.79 10.56
CA GLY A 75 -4.07 -9.72 11.40
C GLY A 75 -3.91 -8.37 10.70
N LEU A 76 -3.85 -8.30 9.36
CA LEU A 76 -3.83 -7.04 8.61
C LEU A 76 -5.24 -6.51 8.31
N VAL A 77 -6.21 -7.41 8.10
CA VAL A 77 -7.57 -7.08 7.65
C VAL A 77 -8.53 -6.86 8.82
N TYR A 78 -8.39 -7.61 9.91
CA TYR A 78 -9.36 -7.64 11.01
C TYR A 78 -8.87 -6.97 12.30
N ALA A 79 -7.73 -6.27 12.28
CA ALA A 79 -7.08 -5.69 13.46
C ALA A 79 -7.20 -4.17 13.60
#